data_AF-A0A943B2L7-F1
#
_entry.id   AF-A0A943B2L7-F1
#
_cell.length_a   1.000
_cell.length_b   1.000
_cell.length_c   1.000
_cell.angle_alpha   90.00
_cell.angle_beta   90.00
_cell.angle_gamma   90.00
#
_symmetry.space_group_name_H-M   'P 1'
#
loop_
_entity.id
_entity.type
_entity.pdbx_description
1 polymer ?
#
loop_
_entity_poly.entity_id
_entity_poly.type
_entity_poly.pdbx_seq_one_letter_code
_entity_poly.pdbx_strand_id
1 'polypeptide(L)'
;MNILFLGPTCPRIENLLRALGHFVHREEGRLSSDFSKNNFFNFCISYRYHYILTPSIIHAFQNGLINMHISLLPWNRGSDPNLWSFLENTPKGVTIHHIDETLDTGAIILQQSVYFDETKETLRTTYSKLSNAVESLFTDHVESILNRVLPYHPQPSGGSFHRSRDKIPFLPLLKEKGWDTPVGVLTGAGLGCAPRQPATSDKKVVSSLFDELPPRASSSKSKSTEKLSEHNFSDHSVF
;
A
#
# COMPACT_ATOMS: atom_id res chain seq x y z
N MET A 1 18.28 -14.00 2.21
CA MET A 1 18.17 -13.27 0.93
C MET A 1 18.45 -11.80 1.18
N ASN A 2 18.96 -11.08 0.17
CA ASN A 2 18.96 -9.61 0.13
C ASN A 2 17.65 -9.16 -0.52
N ILE A 3 16.80 -8.47 0.24
CA ILE A 3 15.47 -8.03 -0.18
C ILE A 3 15.45 -6.50 -0.27
N LEU A 4 14.99 -6.01 -1.43
CA LEU A 4 14.71 -4.59 -1.65
C LEU A 4 13.23 -4.31 -1.33
N PHE A 5 12.97 -3.46 -0.35
CA PHE A 5 11.63 -2.99 -0.02
C PHE A 5 11.44 -1.57 -0.56
N LEU A 6 10.50 -1.39 -1.48
CA LEU A 6 10.20 -0.10 -2.10
C LEU A 6 8.93 0.50 -1.50
N GLY A 7 9.07 1.69 -0.92
CA GLY A 7 7.97 2.43 -0.29
C GLY A 7 8.28 2.89 1.14
N PRO A 8 7.29 3.51 1.81
CA PRO A 8 7.44 4.00 3.17
C PRO A 8 7.64 2.85 4.17
N THR A 9 8.18 3.18 5.34
CA THR A 9 8.41 2.21 6.43
C THR A 9 7.18 1.34 6.71
N CYS A 10 7.38 0.03 6.75
CA CYS A 10 6.35 -0.96 7.11
C CYS A 10 6.93 -1.93 8.15
N PRO A 11 6.89 -1.58 9.45
CA PRO A 11 7.60 -2.34 10.48
C PRO A 11 7.15 -3.80 10.56
N ARG A 12 5.86 -4.08 10.32
CA ARG A 12 5.32 -5.45 10.36
C ARG A 12 6.02 -6.37 9.36
N ILE A 13 6.13 -5.93 8.10
CA ILE A 13 6.77 -6.71 7.04
C ILE A 13 8.29 -6.72 7.22
N GLU A 14 8.90 -5.55 7.40
CA GLU A 14 10.35 -5.46 7.45
C GLU A 14 10.94 -6.23 8.66
N ASN A 15 10.27 -6.19 9.83
CA ASN A 15 10.72 -6.93 11.01
C ASN A 15 10.53 -8.44 10.83
N LEU A 16 9.42 -8.87 10.23
CA LEU A 16 9.19 -10.29 9.91
C LEU A 16 10.29 -10.83 8.99
N LEU A 17 10.60 -10.12 7.90
CA LEU A 17 11.65 -10.52 6.96
C LEU A 17 13.02 -10.61 7.64
N ARG A 18 13.36 -9.66 8.52
CA ARG A 18 14.61 -9.71 9.31
C ARG A 18 14.62 -10.87 10.30
N ALA A 19 13.50 -11.16 10.96
CA ALA A 19 13.36 -12.29 11.87
C ALA A 19 13.53 -13.64 11.15
N LEU A 20 13.12 -13.72 9.87
CA LEU A 20 13.37 -14.88 8.99
C LEU A 20 14.82 -14.93 8.44
N GLY A 21 15.72 -14.07 8.93
CA GLY A 21 17.14 -14.08 8.53
C GLY A 21 17.41 -13.43 7.17
N HIS A 22 16.53 -12.55 6.69
CA HIS A 22 16.77 -11.80 5.45
C HIS A 22 17.35 -10.41 5.74
N PHE A 23 18.23 -9.95 4.84
CA PHE A 23 18.70 -8.56 4.84
C PHE A 23 17.69 -7.71 4.09
N VAL A 24 17.15 -6.67 4.73
CA VAL A 24 16.12 -5.80 4.16
C VAL A 24 16.69 -4.41 3.95
N HIS A 25 16.79 -3.98 2.69
CA HIS A 25 17.14 -2.63 2.30
C HIS A 25 15.87 -1.89 1.85
N ARG A 26 15.55 -0.76 2.49
CA ARG A 26 14.38 0.04 2.13
C ARG A 26 14.79 1.25 1.30
N GLU A 27 14.06 1.52 0.24
CA GLU A 27 14.17 2.74 -0.56
C GLU A 27 12.79 3.34 -0.83
N GLU A 28 12.65 4.64 -0.64
CA GLU A 28 11.39 5.38 -0.85
C GLU A 28 11.52 6.37 -2.01
N GLY A 29 12.74 6.81 -2.31
CA GLY A 29 13.08 7.67 -3.42
C GLY A 29 13.14 6.93 -4.76
N ARG A 30 13.29 7.72 -5.82
CA ARG A 30 13.36 7.21 -7.20
C ARG A 30 14.65 6.43 -7.42
N LEU A 31 14.53 5.18 -7.86
CA LEU A 31 15.68 4.39 -8.29
C LEU A 31 16.28 4.94 -9.60
N SER A 32 17.61 5.03 -9.66
CA SER A 32 18.33 5.35 -10.89
C SER A 32 18.36 4.17 -11.85
N SER A 33 18.58 4.42 -13.14
CA SER A 33 18.63 3.37 -14.16
C SER A 33 19.76 2.36 -13.94
N ASP A 34 20.84 2.77 -13.26
CA ASP A 34 22.00 1.93 -12.95
C ASP A 34 21.92 1.27 -11.57
N PHE A 35 20.83 1.46 -10.84
CA PHE A 35 20.66 0.91 -9.50
C PHE A 35 20.87 -0.61 -9.46
N SER A 36 20.34 -1.34 -10.45
CA SER A 36 20.49 -2.80 -10.55
C SER A 36 21.88 -3.27 -10.99
N LYS A 37 22.73 -2.39 -11.54
CA LYS A 37 24.12 -2.74 -11.90
C LYS A 37 25.03 -2.75 -10.69
N ASN A 38 24.75 -1.88 -9.72
CA ASN A 38 25.59 -1.66 -8.55
C ASN A 38 25.11 -2.41 -7.30
N ASN A 39 23.91 -3.00 -7.35
CA ASN A 39 23.30 -3.68 -6.22
C ASN A 39 22.74 -5.03 -6.65
N PHE A 40 22.99 -6.06 -5.85
CA PHE A 40 22.44 -7.40 -6.07
C PHE A 40 21.38 -7.72 -5.02
N PHE A 41 20.13 -7.83 -5.47
CA PHE A 41 18.99 -8.21 -4.65
C PHE A 41 18.35 -9.49 -5.21
N ASN A 42 17.95 -10.40 -4.32
CA ASN A 42 17.30 -11.65 -4.69
C ASN A 42 15.79 -11.49 -4.91
N PHE A 43 15.20 -10.47 -4.28
CA PHE A 43 13.76 -10.23 -4.25
C PHE A 43 13.47 -8.75 -4.01
N CYS A 44 12.36 -8.26 -4.55
CA CYS A 44 11.88 -6.91 -4.38
C CYS A 44 10.38 -6.91 -4.08
N ILE A 45 10.01 -6.15 -3.06
CA ILE A 45 8.63 -5.94 -2.62
C ILE A 45 8.35 -4.45 -2.79
N SER A 46 7.38 -4.11 -3.63
CA SER A 46 6.80 -2.77 -3.70
C SER A 46 5.54 -2.71 -2.85
N TYR A 47 5.46 -1.71 -1.96
CA TYR A 47 4.23 -1.41 -1.22
C TYR A 47 4.11 0.08 -0.97
N ARG A 48 3.18 0.73 -1.68
CA ARG A 48 2.99 2.21 -1.69
C ARG A 48 4.22 2.97 -2.20
N TYR A 49 4.90 2.40 -3.18
CA TYR A 49 5.98 3.09 -3.87
C TYR A 49 5.42 4.04 -4.93
N HIS A 50 5.89 5.29 -4.96
CA HIS A 50 5.29 6.35 -5.77
C HIS A 50 5.94 6.53 -7.16
N TYR A 51 6.98 5.76 -7.47
CA TYR A 51 7.72 5.89 -8.74
C TYR A 51 7.52 4.65 -9.60
N ILE A 52 7.37 4.87 -10.91
CA ILE A 52 7.33 3.80 -11.90
C ILE A 52 8.74 3.25 -12.06
N LEU A 53 8.88 1.92 -11.97
CA LEU A 53 10.13 1.22 -12.19
C LEU A 53 10.50 1.22 -13.68
N THR A 54 11.77 1.43 -13.99
CA THR A 54 12.25 1.31 -15.37
C THR A 54 12.28 -0.15 -15.80
N PRO A 55 12.17 -0.44 -17.11
CA PRO A 55 12.35 -1.81 -17.62
C PRO A 55 13.68 -2.45 -17.18
N SER A 56 14.76 -1.66 -17.06
CA SER A 56 16.05 -2.14 -16.56
C SER A 56 16.01 -2.65 -15.12
N ILE A 57 15.16 -2.06 -14.28
CA ILE A 57 14.96 -2.52 -12.90
C ILE A 57 14.04 -3.74 -12.91
N ILE A 58 12.91 -3.69 -13.64
CA ILE A 58 11.95 -4.80 -13.72
C ILE A 58 12.64 -6.09 -14.17
N HIS A 59 13.42 -6.02 -15.26
CA HIS A 59 14.13 -7.19 -15.81
C HIS A 59 15.27 -7.71 -14.93
N ALA A 60 15.77 -6.91 -13.97
CA ALA A 60 16.79 -7.37 -13.04
C ALA A 60 16.26 -8.41 -12.04
N PHE A 61 14.95 -8.46 -11.81
CA PHE A 61 14.32 -9.29 -10.79
C PHE A 61 13.56 -10.48 -11.38
N GLN A 62 14.20 -11.36 -12.15
CA GLN A 62 13.67 -12.61 -12.74
C GLN A 62 12.57 -13.32 -11.89
N ASN A 63 11.31 -12.86 -12.00
CA ASN A 63 10.15 -13.23 -11.16
C ASN A 63 10.25 -12.98 -9.64
N GLY A 64 11.23 -12.20 -9.19
CA GLY A 64 11.43 -11.78 -7.80
C GLY A 64 10.86 -10.41 -7.46
N LEU A 65 10.02 -9.82 -8.32
CA LEU A 65 9.46 -8.49 -8.14
C LEU A 65 7.94 -8.56 -8.01
N ILE A 66 7.42 -8.12 -6.87
CA ILE A 66 5.98 -8.08 -6.58
C ILE A 66 5.55 -6.71 -6.10
N ASN A 67 4.26 -6.42 -6.26
CA ASN A 67 3.59 -5.28 -5.65
C ASN A 67 2.45 -5.76 -4.75
N MET A 68 2.30 -5.06 -3.63
CA MET A 68 1.18 -5.20 -2.70
C MET A 68 0.20 -4.05 -2.94
N HIS A 69 -0.93 -4.35 -3.59
CA HIS A 69 -1.91 -3.35 -3.98
C HIS A 69 -3.21 -3.50 -3.19
N ILE A 70 -3.78 -2.38 -2.73
CA ILE A 70 -4.97 -2.37 -1.88
C ILE A 70 -6.28 -2.28 -2.68
N SER A 71 -6.34 -2.93 -3.84
CA SER A 71 -7.57 -3.16 -4.58
C SER A 71 -7.74 -4.62 -4.97
N LEU A 72 -8.97 -4.99 -5.34
CA LEU A 72 -9.27 -6.27 -5.96
C LEU A 72 -9.09 -6.16 -7.48
N LEU A 73 -7.85 -6.36 -7.95
CA LEU A 73 -7.50 -6.28 -9.37
C LEU A 73 -8.38 -7.22 -10.21
N PRO A 74 -8.83 -6.81 -11.41
CA PRO A 74 -8.33 -5.68 -12.21
C PRO A 74 -8.97 -4.31 -11.89
N TRP A 75 -9.81 -4.21 -10.85
CA TRP A 75 -10.45 -2.95 -10.48
C TRP A 75 -9.51 -2.01 -9.73
N ASN A 76 -9.66 -0.71 -9.98
CA ASN A 76 -8.92 0.36 -9.29
C ASN A 76 -7.39 0.21 -9.39
N ARG A 77 -6.87 -0.04 -10.59
CA ARG A 77 -5.43 0.08 -10.88
C ARG A 77 -4.99 1.54 -10.74
N GLY A 78 -3.71 1.75 -10.42
CA GLY A 78 -3.12 3.07 -10.32
C GLY A 78 -3.42 3.74 -8.97
N SER A 79 -3.80 5.02 -9.03
CA SER A 79 -3.82 5.91 -7.86
C SER A 79 -5.11 5.81 -7.06
N ASP A 80 -5.01 6.03 -5.74
CA ASP A 80 -6.13 6.15 -4.81
C ASP A 80 -7.17 5.00 -4.84
N PRO A 81 -6.76 3.72 -4.90
CA PRO A 81 -7.66 2.57 -5.09
C PRO A 81 -8.80 2.48 -4.07
N ASN A 82 -8.54 2.82 -2.81
CA ASN A 82 -9.57 2.83 -1.76
C ASN A 82 -10.71 3.81 -2.12
N LEU A 83 -10.38 5.04 -2.51
CA LEU A 83 -11.36 6.06 -2.89
C LEU A 83 -12.19 5.62 -4.10
N TRP A 84 -11.53 5.18 -5.17
CA TRP A 84 -12.22 4.78 -6.40
C TRP A 84 -13.14 3.58 -6.21
N SER A 85 -12.77 2.66 -5.31
CA SER A 85 -13.62 1.51 -5.01
C SER A 85 -14.99 1.88 -4.42
N PHE A 86 -15.09 3.04 -3.77
CA PHE A 86 -16.37 3.62 -3.34
C PHE A 86 -16.99 4.47 -4.45
N LEU A 87 -16.25 5.41 -5.04
CA LEU A 87 -16.78 6.31 -6.09
C LEU A 87 -17.44 5.53 -7.24
N GLU A 88 -16.81 4.45 -7.71
CA GLU A 88 -17.31 3.60 -8.80
C GLU A 88 -18.10 2.38 -8.31
N ASN A 89 -18.27 2.23 -6.99
CA ASN A 89 -18.93 1.11 -6.33
C ASN A 89 -18.45 -0.27 -6.86
N THR A 90 -17.14 -0.45 -6.97
CA THR A 90 -16.53 -1.69 -7.48
C THR A 90 -16.31 -2.71 -6.36
N PRO A 91 -15.93 -3.96 -6.70
CA PRO A 91 -15.40 -4.90 -5.72
C PRO A 91 -14.21 -4.32 -4.94
N LYS A 92 -14.11 -4.68 -3.66
CA LYS A 92 -13.13 -4.15 -2.70
C LYS A 92 -12.31 -5.30 -2.13
N GLY A 93 -11.01 -5.09 -1.99
CA GLY A 93 -10.10 -6.14 -1.60
C GLY A 93 -8.66 -5.74 -1.78
N VAL A 94 -7.76 -6.72 -1.69
CA VAL A 94 -6.32 -6.53 -1.80
C VAL A 94 -5.74 -7.59 -2.74
N THR A 95 -4.64 -7.25 -3.40
CA THR A 95 -3.96 -8.10 -4.37
C THR A 95 -2.45 -8.06 -4.17
N ILE A 96 -1.80 -9.22 -4.18
CA ILE A 96 -0.35 -9.35 -4.35
C ILE A 96 -0.13 -9.88 -5.77
N HIS A 97 0.62 -9.14 -6.59
CA HIS A 97 0.84 -9.47 -7.99
C HIS A 97 2.28 -9.18 -8.42
N HIS A 98 2.69 -9.78 -9.54
CA HIS A 98 3.96 -9.42 -10.18
C HIS A 98 3.89 -8.01 -10.77
N ILE A 99 5.04 -7.31 -10.81
CA ILE A 99 5.15 -6.06 -11.57
C ILE A 99 5.61 -6.39 -13.00
N ASP A 100 4.91 -5.85 -13.99
CA ASP A 100 5.35 -5.79 -15.38
C ASP A 100 5.55 -4.33 -15.82
N GLU A 101 5.75 -4.07 -17.11
CA GLU A 101 5.99 -2.72 -17.63
C GLU A 101 4.74 -1.81 -17.59
N THR A 102 3.55 -2.39 -17.39
CA THR A 102 2.29 -1.66 -17.29
C THR A 102 1.80 -1.61 -15.83
N LEU A 103 1.26 -0.47 -15.41
CA LEU A 103 0.95 -0.24 -14.01
C LEU A 103 -0.19 -1.15 -13.53
N ASP A 104 0.10 -1.96 -12.51
CA ASP A 104 -0.82 -2.87 -11.83
C ASP A 104 -1.52 -3.91 -12.74
N THR A 105 -0.85 -4.36 -13.81
CA THR A 105 -1.38 -5.37 -14.76
C THR A 105 -0.76 -6.75 -14.66
N GLY A 106 0.36 -6.89 -13.96
CA GLY A 106 1.06 -8.16 -13.86
C GLY A 106 0.23 -9.26 -13.19
N ALA A 107 0.67 -10.50 -13.39
CA ALA A 107 -0.05 -11.70 -12.97
C ALA A 107 -0.33 -11.72 -11.46
N ILE A 108 -1.54 -12.14 -11.09
CA ILE A 108 -2.00 -12.23 -9.71
C ILE A 108 -1.38 -13.46 -9.05
N ILE A 109 -0.81 -13.26 -7.85
CA ILE A 109 -0.28 -14.32 -6.98
C ILE A 109 -1.31 -14.66 -5.91
N LEU A 110 -1.81 -13.64 -5.20
CA LEU A 110 -2.82 -13.77 -4.15
C LEU A 110 -3.82 -12.63 -4.21
N GLN A 111 -5.08 -12.92 -3.87
CA GLN A 111 -6.14 -11.93 -3.74
C GLN A 111 -7.06 -12.25 -2.55
N GLN A 112 -7.57 -11.21 -1.92
CA GLN A 112 -8.55 -11.34 -0.84
C GLN A 112 -9.61 -10.23 -0.94
N SER A 113 -10.88 -10.62 -0.93
CA SER A 113 -12.00 -9.67 -0.84
C SER A 113 -12.12 -9.10 0.57
N VAL A 114 -12.49 -7.82 0.68
CA VAL A 114 -12.70 -7.14 1.97
C VAL A 114 -14.04 -6.43 1.96
N TYR A 115 -14.87 -6.72 2.97
CA TYR A 115 -16.22 -6.17 3.10
C TYR A 115 -16.27 -5.04 4.15
N PHE A 116 -17.13 -4.06 3.89
CA PHE A 116 -17.30 -2.85 4.68
C PHE A 116 -18.76 -2.62 5.02
N ASP A 117 -19.03 -2.14 6.23
CA ASP A 117 -20.32 -1.56 6.59
C ASP A 117 -20.27 -0.07 6.27
N GLU A 118 -20.73 0.30 5.07
CA GLU A 118 -20.60 1.67 4.55
C GLU A 118 -21.35 2.72 5.38
N THR A 119 -22.24 2.29 6.29
CA THR A 119 -22.94 3.17 7.24
C THR A 119 -22.09 3.59 8.43
N LYS A 120 -20.98 2.88 8.69
CA LYS A 120 -20.09 3.10 9.86
C LYS A 120 -18.66 3.46 9.49
N GLU A 121 -18.28 3.28 8.24
CA GLU A 121 -16.90 3.37 7.79
C GLU A 121 -16.57 4.75 7.17
N THR A 122 -15.32 5.18 7.32
CA THR A 122 -14.76 6.36 6.65
C THR A 122 -13.61 5.93 5.74
N LEU A 123 -13.16 6.81 4.84
CA LEU A 123 -11.98 6.50 4.00
C LEU A 123 -10.76 6.07 4.84
N ARG A 124 -10.62 6.63 6.05
CA ARG A 124 -9.57 6.28 7.01
C ARG A 124 -9.69 4.84 7.48
N THR A 125 -10.86 4.45 7.98
CA THR A 125 -11.07 3.11 8.55
C THR A 125 -10.97 2.05 7.46
N THR A 126 -11.49 2.33 6.26
CA THR A 126 -11.41 1.39 5.14
C THR A 126 -9.97 1.24 4.64
N TYR A 127 -9.23 2.34 4.51
CA TYR A 127 -7.81 2.30 4.17
C TYR A 127 -7.01 1.47 5.18
N SER A 128 -7.20 1.70 6.48
CA SER A 128 -6.54 0.92 7.53
C SER A 128 -6.89 -0.57 7.45
N LYS A 129 -8.15 -0.92 7.19
CA LYS A 129 -8.58 -2.32 7.04
C LYS A 129 -7.95 -2.99 5.81
N LEU A 130 -7.86 -2.28 4.68
CA LEU A 130 -7.20 -2.78 3.47
C LEU A 130 -5.69 -2.94 3.69
N SER A 131 -5.02 -1.96 4.30
CA SER A 131 -3.60 -2.07 4.64
C SER A 131 -3.33 -3.27 5.57
N ASN A 132 -4.15 -3.46 6.59
CA ASN A 132 -4.04 -4.63 7.46
C ASN A 132 -4.29 -5.94 6.72
N ALA A 133 -5.25 -5.97 5.79
CA ALA A 133 -5.55 -7.15 4.99
C ALA A 133 -4.38 -7.53 4.07
N VAL A 134 -3.81 -6.58 3.32
CA VAL A 134 -2.70 -6.88 2.40
C VAL A 134 -1.42 -7.25 3.15
N GLU A 135 -1.15 -6.60 4.28
CA GLU A 135 -0.02 -6.96 5.13
C GLU A 135 -0.19 -8.37 5.70
N SER A 136 -1.39 -8.73 6.16
CA SER A 136 -1.66 -10.09 6.66
C SER A 136 -1.56 -11.13 5.56
N LEU A 137 -2.16 -10.88 4.41
CA LEU A 137 -2.08 -11.75 3.25
C LEU A 137 -0.63 -12.05 2.86
N PHE A 138 0.25 -11.03 2.90
CA PHE A 138 1.68 -11.21 2.69
C PHE A 138 2.34 -11.99 3.83
N THR A 139 2.13 -11.61 5.09
CA THR A 139 2.80 -12.27 6.22
C THR A 139 2.43 -13.74 6.33
N ASP A 140 1.18 -14.09 6.03
CA ASP A 140 0.67 -15.45 6.14
C ASP A 140 1.24 -16.39 5.06
N HIS A 141 1.76 -15.81 3.97
CA HIS A 141 2.30 -16.54 2.81
C HIS A 141 3.76 -16.20 2.49
N VAL A 142 4.46 -15.53 3.41
CA VAL A 142 5.77 -14.91 3.15
C VAL A 142 6.80 -15.91 2.62
N GLU A 143 6.90 -17.10 3.22
CA GLU A 143 7.84 -18.12 2.77
C GLU A 143 7.49 -18.64 1.36
N SER A 144 6.21 -18.90 1.09
CA SER A 144 5.75 -19.37 -0.21
C SER A 144 5.95 -18.33 -1.32
N ILE A 145 5.76 -17.04 -0.99
CA ILE A 145 6.01 -15.91 -1.89
C ILE A 145 7.52 -15.80 -2.21
N LEU A 146 8.37 -15.77 -1.18
CA LEU A 146 9.82 -15.59 -1.36
C LEU A 146 10.46 -16.77 -2.11
N ASN A 147 9.94 -17.99 -1.88
CA ASN A 147 10.36 -19.20 -2.57
C ASN A 147 9.71 -19.37 -3.96
N ARG A 148 8.76 -18.51 -4.35
CA ARG A 148 8.08 -18.51 -5.66
C ARG A 148 7.38 -19.84 -5.97
N VAL A 149 6.79 -20.46 -4.96
CA VAL A 149 6.10 -21.76 -5.11
C VAL A 149 4.59 -21.64 -5.28
N LEU A 150 4.04 -20.42 -5.10
CA LEU A 150 2.63 -20.16 -5.36
C LEU A 150 2.37 -20.05 -6.87
N PRO A 151 1.26 -20.64 -7.38
CA PRO A 151 0.85 -20.41 -8.75
C PRO A 151 0.42 -18.95 -8.93
N TYR A 152 0.59 -18.42 -10.14
CA TYR A 152 0.07 -17.12 -10.54
C TYR A 152 -0.67 -17.23 -11.87
N HIS A 153 -1.58 -16.30 -12.11
CA HIS A 153 -2.40 -16.28 -13.32
C HIS A 153 -2.52 -14.86 -13.89
N PRO A 154 -2.67 -14.71 -15.22
CA PRO A 154 -2.97 -13.42 -15.83
C PRO A 154 -4.23 -12.80 -15.22
N GLN A 155 -4.26 -11.46 -15.10
CA GLN A 155 -5.46 -10.76 -14.69
C GLN A 155 -6.58 -10.95 -15.72
N PRO A 156 -7.86 -11.05 -15.30
CA PRO A 156 -8.97 -11.07 -16.23
C PRO A 156 -9.10 -9.72 -16.95
N SER A 157 -9.75 -9.73 -18.12
CA SER A 157 -10.04 -8.50 -18.87
C SER A 157 -11.00 -7.58 -18.11
N GLY A 158 -10.89 -6.28 -18.34
CA GLY A 158 -11.75 -5.26 -17.74
C GLY A 158 -11.11 -4.57 -16.53
N GLY A 159 -11.96 -4.19 -15.57
CA GLY A 159 -11.56 -3.39 -14.42
C GLY A 159 -11.57 -1.88 -14.70
N SER A 160 -10.86 -1.14 -13.86
CA SER A 160 -10.72 0.32 -13.97
C SER A 160 -9.28 0.75 -13.66
N PHE A 161 -8.89 1.91 -14.18
CA PHE A 161 -7.58 2.51 -13.97
C PHE A 161 -7.72 4.00 -13.74
N HIS A 162 -6.99 4.51 -12.75
CA HIS A 162 -7.09 5.89 -12.30
C HIS A 162 -5.72 6.54 -12.07
N ARG A 163 -5.62 7.82 -12.43
CA ARG A 163 -4.44 8.67 -12.16
C ARG A 163 -4.72 9.58 -10.97
N SER A 164 -3.66 10.07 -10.31
CA SER A 164 -3.79 11.02 -9.19
C SER A 164 -4.64 12.25 -9.49
N ARG A 165 -4.69 12.70 -10.76
CA ARG A 165 -5.49 13.86 -11.19
C ARG A 165 -6.98 13.56 -11.37
N ASP A 166 -7.34 12.29 -11.53
CA ASP A 166 -8.71 11.92 -11.89
C ASP A 166 -9.68 12.16 -10.71
N LYS A 167 -9.16 12.27 -9.47
CA LYS A 167 -9.95 12.60 -8.28
C LYS A 167 -10.31 14.09 -8.16
N ILE A 168 -9.73 14.98 -8.98
CA ILE A 168 -9.94 16.44 -8.91
C ILE A 168 -11.43 16.82 -8.89
N PRO A 169 -12.31 16.26 -9.75
CA PRO A 169 -13.74 16.57 -9.72
C PRO A 169 -14.45 16.16 -8.42
N PHE A 170 -13.89 15.22 -7.66
CA PHE A 170 -14.47 14.68 -6.43
C PHE A 170 -13.90 15.31 -5.16
N LEU A 171 -12.86 16.16 -5.26
CA LEU A 171 -12.29 16.87 -4.11
C LEU A 171 -13.32 17.66 -3.29
N PRO A 172 -14.38 18.27 -3.87
CA PRO A 172 -15.42 18.92 -3.08
C PRO A 172 -16.11 17.99 -2.07
N LEU A 173 -16.27 16.68 -2.39
CA LEU A 173 -16.85 15.69 -1.47
C LEU A 173 -15.95 15.39 -0.27
N LEU A 174 -14.65 15.67 -0.40
CA LEU A 174 -13.62 15.36 0.61
C LEU A 174 -13.22 16.59 1.42
N LYS A 175 -13.63 17.80 1.01
CA LYS A 175 -13.08 19.07 1.49
C LYS A 175 -13.21 19.26 3.01
N GLU A 176 -14.34 18.87 3.60
CA GLU A 176 -14.62 19.12 5.02
C GLU A 176 -14.02 18.07 5.95
N LYS A 177 -14.08 16.79 5.55
CA LYS A 177 -13.74 15.66 6.43
C LYS A 177 -12.47 14.92 6.01
N GLY A 178 -11.97 15.13 4.80
CA GLY A 178 -10.78 14.46 4.27
C GLY A 178 -10.87 12.94 4.43
N TRP A 179 -9.91 12.36 5.13
CA TRP A 179 -9.88 10.93 5.47
C TRP A 179 -11.06 10.46 6.33
N ASP A 180 -11.70 11.34 7.10
CA ASP A 180 -12.86 11.02 7.93
C ASP A 180 -14.20 11.18 7.18
N THR A 181 -14.15 11.35 5.86
CA THR A 181 -15.35 11.33 5.01
C THR A 181 -16.03 9.96 5.09
N PRO A 182 -17.32 9.88 5.48
CA PRO A 182 -18.06 8.63 5.48
C PRO A 182 -18.11 8.02 4.08
N VAL A 183 -17.80 6.74 3.94
CA VAL A 183 -17.73 6.13 2.60
C VAL A 183 -19.09 6.06 1.92
N GLY A 184 -20.18 5.95 2.69
CA GLY A 184 -21.54 5.95 2.15
C GLY A 184 -21.92 7.22 1.37
N VAL A 185 -21.27 8.37 1.60
CA VAL A 185 -21.51 9.59 0.77
C VAL A 185 -20.73 9.57 -0.55
N LEU A 186 -19.72 8.71 -0.65
CA LEU A 186 -18.88 8.55 -1.82
C LEU A 186 -19.38 7.42 -2.72
N THR A 187 -20.06 6.42 -2.14
CA THR A 187 -20.50 5.24 -2.87
C THR A 187 -21.35 5.59 -4.08
N GLY A 188 -20.83 5.27 -5.26
CA GLY A 188 -21.51 5.50 -6.53
C GLY A 188 -21.46 6.94 -7.07
N ALA A 189 -20.82 7.88 -6.36
CA ALA A 189 -20.75 9.28 -6.78
C ALA A 189 -19.97 9.49 -8.10
N GLY A 190 -19.15 8.52 -8.50
CA GLY A 190 -18.40 8.50 -9.76
C GLY A 190 -19.03 7.65 -10.88
N LEU A 191 -20.20 7.04 -10.64
CA LEU A 191 -20.90 6.26 -11.66
C LEU A 191 -21.31 7.18 -12.83
N GLY A 192 -20.79 6.90 -14.03
CA GLY A 192 -21.01 7.70 -15.24
C GLY A 192 -19.77 8.43 -15.76
N CYS A 193 -18.67 8.46 -14.99
CA CYS A 193 -17.36 8.80 -15.53
C CYS A 193 -16.80 7.59 -16.29
N ALA A 194 -16.38 7.76 -17.55
CA ALA A 194 -15.90 6.65 -18.36
C ALA A 194 -14.61 6.04 -17.77
N PRO A 195 -14.55 4.72 -17.51
CA PRO A 195 -13.32 4.06 -17.07
C PRO A 195 -12.25 4.18 -18.15
N ARG A 196 -11.02 4.52 -17.75
CA ARG A 196 -9.88 4.66 -18.68
C ARG A 196 -9.08 3.36 -18.73
N GLN A 197 -8.44 3.09 -19.87
CA GLN A 197 -7.42 2.04 -19.96
C GLN A 197 -6.03 2.60 -19.57
N PRO A 198 -5.16 1.78 -18.96
CA PRO A 198 -3.79 2.19 -18.66
C PRO A 198 -3.03 2.52 -19.96
N ALA A 199 -2.35 3.67 -20.00
CA ALA A 199 -1.46 4.03 -21.09
C ALA A 199 -0.02 3.59 -20.77
N THR A 200 0.72 3.11 -21.76
CA THR A 200 2.10 2.60 -21.63
C THR A 200 3.16 3.67 -21.37
N SER A 201 2.79 4.96 -21.39
CA SER A 201 3.77 6.04 -21.23
C SER A 201 3.10 7.33 -20.75
N ASP A 202 3.01 7.54 -19.44
CA ASP A 202 2.76 8.89 -18.92
C ASP A 202 3.70 9.19 -17.75
N LYS A 203 4.80 9.87 -18.10
CA LYS A 203 5.98 10.14 -17.26
C LYS A 203 5.79 11.27 -16.24
N LYS A 204 4.59 11.48 -15.68
CA LYS A 204 4.39 12.55 -14.68
C LYS A 204 3.57 12.10 -13.49
N VAL A 205 4.26 11.98 -12.36
CA VAL A 205 3.70 11.99 -11.00
C VAL A 205 3.20 13.41 -10.75
N VAL A 206 1.89 13.57 -10.56
CA VAL A 206 1.32 14.81 -10.03
C VAL A 206 1.11 14.56 -8.54
N SER A 207 1.95 15.22 -7.74
CA SER A 207 1.79 15.31 -6.29
C SER A 207 0.40 15.92 -5.99
N SER A 208 -0.38 15.28 -5.13
CA SER A 208 -1.80 15.57 -4.91
C SER A 208 -2.05 16.05 -3.48
N LEU A 209 -3.21 16.65 -3.18
CA LEU A 209 -3.61 17.03 -1.82
C LEU A 209 -3.65 15.87 -0.78
N PHE A 210 -3.40 14.63 -1.20
CA PHE A 210 -3.20 13.45 -0.33
C PHE A 210 -1.71 13.05 -0.17
N ASP A 211 -0.77 13.94 -0.53
CA ASP A 211 0.66 13.74 -0.25
C ASP A 211 0.97 13.80 1.26
N GLU A 212 0.02 14.23 2.09
CA GLU A 212 0.03 13.87 3.50
C GLU A 212 -0.21 12.36 3.63
N LEU A 213 0.85 11.64 4.01
CA LEU A 213 0.82 10.22 4.31
C LEU A 213 -0.49 9.87 5.05
N PRO A 214 -1.15 8.75 4.70
CA PRO A 214 -2.29 8.28 5.48
C PRO A 214 -1.88 8.22 6.96
N PRO A 215 -2.82 8.48 7.89
CA PRO A 215 -2.52 8.46 9.33
C PRO A 215 -1.78 7.18 9.71
N ARG A 216 -0.70 7.32 10.47
CA ARG A 216 -0.05 6.16 11.08
C ARG A 216 -1.09 5.44 11.95
N ALA A 217 -1.20 4.12 11.79
CA ALA A 217 -1.97 3.30 12.71
C ALA A 217 -1.45 3.58 14.13
N SER A 218 -2.31 4.11 15.00
CA SER A 218 -1.95 4.41 16.37
C SER A 218 -1.60 3.11 17.09
N SER A 219 -0.34 2.90 17.41
CA SER A 219 0.05 1.91 18.42
C SER A 219 -0.66 2.29 19.72
N SER A 220 -1.53 1.41 20.21
CA SER A 220 -2.16 1.53 21.51
C SER A 220 -1.07 1.60 22.58
N LYS A 221 -0.81 2.79 23.13
CA LYS A 221 -0.06 2.90 24.38
C LYS A 221 -0.99 2.43 25.51
N SER A 222 -0.74 1.23 26.02
CA SER A 222 -1.25 0.79 27.30
C SER A 222 -0.78 1.78 28.37
N LYS A 223 -1.71 2.52 28.98
CA LYS A 223 -1.44 3.27 30.20
C LYS A 223 -1.29 2.24 31.34
N SER A 224 -0.06 1.92 31.70
CA SER A 224 0.23 1.36 33.01
C SER A 224 0.10 2.47 34.04
N THR A 225 -0.91 2.35 34.89
CA THR A 225 -1.08 3.12 36.12
C THR A 225 -0.01 2.71 37.13
N GLU A 226 0.97 3.57 37.39
CA GLU A 226 1.76 3.49 38.62
C GLU A 226 1.17 4.41 39.67
N LYS A 227 0.81 3.80 40.80
CA LYS A 227 0.37 4.45 42.03
C LYS A 227 1.53 5.24 42.61
N LEU A 228 1.30 6.54 42.83
CA LEU A 228 2.07 7.34 43.77
C LEU A 228 1.77 6.85 45.20
N SER A 229 2.79 6.39 45.90
CA SER A 229 2.81 6.30 47.35
C SER A 229 3.75 7.38 47.89
N GLU A 230 3.18 8.32 48.63
CA GLU A 230 3.88 9.26 49.50
C GLU A 230 4.72 8.48 50.51
N HIS A 231 5.98 8.89 50.74
CA HIS A 231 6.60 8.94 52.06
C HIS A 231 7.82 9.88 52.01
N ASN A 232 7.73 10.95 52.80
CA ASN A 232 8.79 11.90 53.11
C ASN A 232 9.93 11.23 53.89
N PHE A 233 11.18 11.66 53.71
CA PHE A 233 12.05 12.14 54.80
C PHE A 233 13.35 12.80 54.27
N SER A 234 13.50 14.07 54.61
CA SER A 234 14.70 14.85 55.02
C SER A 234 16.05 14.76 54.28
N ASP A 235 16.51 15.97 53.90
CA ASP A 235 17.85 16.57 54.10
C ASP A 235 19.12 15.72 53.88
N HIS A 236 19.93 16.14 52.89
CA HIS A 236 21.20 16.85 53.16
C HIS A 236 21.95 17.25 51.86
N SER A 237 22.15 18.57 51.72
CA SER A 237 23.36 19.30 51.31
C SER A 237 24.29 18.82 50.16
N VAL A 238 24.42 19.72 49.17
CA VAL A 238 25.66 20.30 48.60
C VAL A 238 26.71 19.34 48.02
N PHE A 239 26.70 19.14 46.69
CA PHE A 239 27.60 19.73 45.68
C PHE A 239 27.19 19.23 44.28
#